data_AF-A0A2N5M637-F1
#
_entry.id   AF-A0A2N5M637-F1
#
_cell.length_a   1.000
_cell.length_b   1.000
_cell.length_c   1.000
_cell.angle_alpha   90.00
_cell.angle_beta   90.00
_cell.angle_gamma   90.00
#
_symmetry.space_group_name_H-M   'P 1'
#
loop_
_entity.id
_entity.type
_entity.pdbx_description
1 polymer ?
#
loop_
_entity_poly.entity_id
_entity_poly.type
_entity_poly.pdbx_seq_one_letter_code
_entity_poly.pdbx_strand_id
1 'polypeptide(L)'
;MESRYSSVLRKYARNLKRKLKLSLSFFSDNIVNIIVLIIVIGIFVAAFEIQIASKNASSIVDSEFWINTMLPNIMADMIGIVFTSFFIAGLFTRNNKRSQLKIMHSVFGQQYNKLISMLCRNILVIVKRDDIYLSFQKDDRTVYQDLSLVVKDIEGFIDYSSFNRSFRIWDVTSGSSLWDTYIDMIPKIEKYNNDIWVVLGEIDLLAKEEAKYAIFLSLMDQGSTEYQSTLETHNKYKNELKSKSRLLLKFPKNNELSQVELKESLDALRKFFNSSIQEFIKMNGLVLPMEIRYSFAQVQKALNRFIYSMKVYYFPNEYNHLSEGNIESLRIKKKKESLTAIIDLSEELLNLSKYFNTVDD
;
A
#
# COMPACT_ATOMS: atom_id res chain seq x y z
N MET A 1 -70.59 -4.74 41.70
CA MET A 1 -70.49 -4.71 40.22
C MET A 1 -69.72 -3.50 39.68
N GLU A 2 -69.71 -2.35 40.37
CA GLU A 2 -69.05 -1.10 39.90
C GLU A 2 -67.52 -1.19 39.74
N SER A 3 -66.83 -2.01 40.54
CA SER A 3 -65.37 -2.17 40.47
C SER A 3 -64.87 -2.77 39.13
N ARG A 4 -65.60 -3.74 38.55
CA ARG A 4 -65.20 -4.38 37.28
C ARG A 4 -65.37 -3.43 36.08
N TYR A 5 -66.44 -2.63 36.04
CA TYR A 5 -66.67 -1.67 34.95
C TYR A 5 -65.58 -0.60 34.87
N SER A 6 -65.12 -0.09 36.02
CA SER A 6 -64.03 0.90 36.06
C SER A 6 -62.70 0.36 35.52
N SER A 7 -62.40 -0.93 35.76
CA SER A 7 -61.17 -1.56 35.30
C SER A 7 -61.14 -1.77 33.78
N VAL A 8 -62.30 -2.09 33.18
CA VAL A 8 -62.42 -2.31 31.73
C VAL A 8 -62.32 -0.98 30.98
N LEU A 9 -63.01 0.06 31.45
CA LEU A 9 -62.93 1.41 30.87
C LEU A 9 -61.51 1.99 30.97
N ARG A 10 -60.80 1.81 32.09
CA ARG A 10 -59.39 2.25 32.22
C ARG A 10 -58.44 1.46 31.32
N LYS A 11 -58.76 0.20 30.98
CA LYS A 11 -57.96 -0.62 30.07
C LYS A 11 -58.19 -0.19 28.61
N TYR A 12 -59.45 0.09 28.24
CA TYR A 12 -59.81 0.66 26.94
C TYR A 12 -59.18 2.05 26.73
N ALA A 13 -59.30 2.96 27.70
CA ALA A 13 -58.72 4.29 27.61
C ALA A 13 -57.19 4.26 27.47
N ARG A 14 -56.50 3.34 28.17
CA ARG A 14 -55.06 3.15 28.03
C ARG A 14 -54.67 2.58 26.66
N ASN A 15 -55.42 1.62 26.13
CA ASN A 15 -55.16 1.10 24.79
C ASN A 15 -55.45 2.13 23.70
N LEU A 16 -56.50 2.94 23.84
CA LEU A 16 -56.80 4.04 22.92
C LEU A 16 -55.69 5.10 22.95
N LYS A 17 -55.24 5.51 24.15
CA LYS A 17 -54.14 6.47 24.32
C LYS A 17 -52.83 5.94 23.74
N ARG A 18 -52.56 4.63 23.85
CA ARG A 18 -51.35 4.01 23.29
C ARG A 18 -51.42 3.89 21.77
N LYS A 19 -52.58 3.57 21.20
CA LYS A 19 -52.80 3.59 19.74
C LYS A 19 -52.70 5.00 19.17
N LEU A 20 -53.30 5.99 19.83
CA LEU A 20 -53.19 7.41 19.45
C LEU A 20 -51.75 7.93 19.52
N LYS A 21 -50.97 7.51 20.54
CA LYS A 21 -49.56 7.91 20.67
C LYS A 21 -48.68 7.27 19.59
N LEU A 22 -48.95 6.00 19.23
CA LEU A 22 -48.25 5.31 18.14
C LEU A 22 -48.62 5.86 16.76
N SER A 23 -49.88 6.23 16.53
CA SER A 23 -50.25 6.93 15.31
C SER A 23 -49.60 8.31 15.27
N LEU A 24 -49.61 9.07 16.37
CA LEU A 24 -48.94 10.38 16.42
C LEU A 24 -47.44 10.31 16.21
N SER A 25 -46.73 9.29 16.73
CA SER A 25 -45.29 9.13 16.48
C SER A 25 -44.99 8.70 15.04
N PHE A 26 -45.87 7.89 14.44
CA PHE A 26 -45.74 7.52 13.03
C PHE A 26 -45.95 8.74 12.11
N PHE A 27 -46.87 9.64 12.48
CA PHE A 27 -47.04 10.92 11.81
C PHE A 27 -45.83 11.84 12.06
N SER A 28 -45.34 12.00 13.30
CA SER A 28 -44.23 12.93 13.59
C SER A 28 -42.94 12.61 12.84
N ASP A 29 -42.61 11.33 12.72
CA ASP A 29 -41.34 10.91 12.09
C ASP A 29 -41.44 10.89 10.56
N ASN A 30 -42.66 10.89 10.01
CA ASN A 30 -42.92 10.96 8.57
C ASN A 30 -43.58 12.27 8.13
N ILE A 31 -43.65 13.30 8.99
CA ILE A 31 -44.33 14.57 8.67
C ILE A 31 -43.80 15.15 7.35
N VAL A 32 -42.48 15.11 7.13
CA VAL A 32 -41.87 15.62 5.90
C VAL A 32 -42.29 14.79 4.70
N ASN A 33 -42.25 13.46 4.80
CA ASN A 33 -42.67 12.56 3.72
C ASN A 33 -44.18 12.68 3.41
N ILE A 34 -45.01 12.89 4.43
CA ILE A 34 -46.46 13.08 4.29
C ILE A 34 -46.76 14.45 3.68
N ILE A 35 -46.05 15.51 4.08
CA ILE A 35 -46.16 16.84 3.46
C ILE A 35 -45.76 16.77 1.99
N VAL A 36 -44.63 16.13 1.68
CA VAL A 36 -44.19 15.92 0.29
C VAL A 36 -45.23 15.14 -0.49
N LEU A 37 -45.78 14.06 0.07
CA LEU A 37 -46.85 13.27 -0.56
C LEU A 37 -48.10 14.13 -0.83
N ILE A 38 -48.54 14.96 0.14
CA ILE A 38 -49.70 15.85 -0.02
C ILE A 38 -49.43 16.91 -1.08
N ILE A 39 -48.23 17.49 -1.13
CA ILE A 39 -47.84 18.46 -2.15
C ILE A 39 -47.84 17.80 -3.54
N VAL A 40 -47.26 16.60 -3.66
CA VAL A 40 -47.24 15.85 -4.92
C VAL A 40 -48.65 15.52 -5.38
N ILE A 41 -49.51 14.99 -4.48
CA ILE A 41 -50.92 14.73 -4.77
C ILE A 41 -51.65 16.02 -5.15
N GLY A 42 -51.41 17.13 -4.46
CA GLY A 42 -52.03 18.42 -4.72
C GLY A 42 -51.66 19.00 -6.08
N ILE A 43 -50.38 18.95 -6.46
CA ILE A 43 -49.91 19.34 -7.79
C ILE A 43 -50.53 18.42 -8.85
N PHE A 44 -50.63 17.12 -8.56
CA PHE A 44 -51.21 16.14 -9.47
C PHE A 44 -52.71 16.43 -9.71
N VAL A 45 -53.49 16.65 -8.65
CA VAL A 45 -54.91 17.00 -8.74
C VAL A 45 -55.12 18.30 -9.50
N ALA A 46 -54.35 19.36 -9.19
CA ALA A 46 -54.46 20.64 -9.89
C ALA A 46 -54.11 20.54 -11.38
N ALA A 47 -53.06 19.79 -11.72
CA ALA A 47 -52.69 19.53 -13.11
C ALA A 47 -53.79 18.75 -13.86
N PHE A 48 -54.44 17.79 -13.19
CA PHE A 48 -55.56 17.04 -13.76
C PHE A 48 -56.81 17.90 -13.95
N GLU A 49 -57.15 18.76 -12.99
CA GLU A 49 -58.26 19.71 -13.16
C GLU A 49 -58.04 20.65 -14.35
N ILE A 50 -56.81 21.11 -14.56
CA ILE A 50 -56.45 21.92 -15.75
C ILE A 50 -56.65 21.12 -17.04
N GLN A 51 -56.27 19.84 -17.08
CA GLN A 51 -56.44 18.99 -18.27
C GLN A 51 -57.89 18.63 -18.57
N ILE A 52 -58.72 18.49 -17.53
CA ILE A 52 -60.17 18.30 -17.66
C ILE A 52 -60.82 19.61 -18.15
N ALA A 53 -60.43 20.76 -17.58
CA ALA A 53 -60.91 22.08 -17.99
C ALA A 53 -60.53 22.42 -19.44
N SER A 54 -59.36 21.95 -19.90
CA SER A 54 -58.91 22.09 -21.30
C SER A 54 -59.50 21.05 -22.26
N LYS A 55 -60.43 20.20 -21.80
CA LYS A 55 -61.11 19.14 -22.56
C LYS A 55 -60.19 18.05 -23.15
N ASN A 56 -58.98 17.91 -22.63
CA ASN A 56 -58.04 16.87 -23.06
C ASN A 56 -58.26 15.53 -22.33
N ALA A 57 -59.03 15.53 -21.25
CA ALA A 57 -59.45 14.32 -20.52
C ALA A 57 -60.93 14.44 -20.12
N SER A 58 -61.70 13.35 -20.24
CA SER A 58 -63.12 13.34 -19.91
C SER A 58 -63.39 13.12 -18.41
N SER A 59 -62.49 12.43 -17.71
CA SER A 59 -62.52 12.25 -16.24
C SER A 59 -61.15 11.78 -15.72
N ILE A 60 -60.97 11.77 -14.40
CA ILE A 60 -59.76 11.22 -13.74
C ILE A 60 -59.58 9.71 -14.04
N VAL A 61 -60.66 9.00 -14.38
CA VAL A 61 -60.64 7.55 -14.68
C VAL A 61 -60.58 7.28 -16.20
N ASP A 62 -60.28 8.30 -17.00
CA ASP A 62 -60.19 8.17 -18.47
C ASP A 62 -58.98 7.32 -18.88
N SER A 63 -59.24 6.05 -19.19
CA SER A 63 -58.20 5.07 -19.51
C SER A 63 -57.40 5.43 -20.76
N GLU A 64 -58.01 6.11 -21.74
CA GLU A 64 -57.30 6.51 -22.95
C GLU A 64 -56.29 7.63 -22.67
N PHE A 65 -56.66 8.60 -21.83
CA PHE A 65 -55.74 9.66 -21.39
C PHE A 65 -54.55 9.10 -20.59
N TRP A 66 -54.82 8.13 -19.69
CA TRP A 66 -53.78 7.48 -18.91
C TRP A 66 -52.81 6.68 -19.79
N ILE A 67 -53.32 5.87 -20.70
CA ILE A 67 -52.48 4.98 -21.52
C ILE A 67 -51.73 5.76 -22.61
N ASN A 68 -52.40 6.70 -23.27
CA ASN A 68 -51.85 7.36 -24.46
C ASN A 68 -51.04 8.62 -24.14
N THR A 69 -51.23 9.25 -22.98
CA THR A 69 -50.65 10.57 -22.70
C THR A 69 -49.90 10.61 -21.37
N MET A 70 -50.51 10.20 -20.25
CA MET A 70 -49.88 10.34 -18.93
C MET A 70 -48.83 9.26 -18.63
N LEU A 71 -49.13 7.98 -18.87
CA LEU A 71 -48.21 6.88 -18.54
C LEU A 71 -46.89 6.97 -19.32
N PRO A 72 -46.87 7.30 -20.64
CA PRO A 72 -45.62 7.48 -21.37
C PRO A 72 -44.77 8.64 -20.82
N ASN A 73 -45.40 9.75 -20.45
CA ASN A 73 -44.71 10.92 -19.91
C ASN A 73 -44.15 10.66 -18.50
N ILE A 74 -44.93 10.04 -17.61
CA ILE A 74 -44.48 9.66 -16.27
C ILE A 74 -43.32 8.65 -16.36
N MET A 75 -43.42 7.66 -17.26
CA MET A 75 -42.34 6.71 -17.49
C MET A 75 -41.07 7.39 -18.02
N ALA A 76 -41.20 8.34 -18.96
CA ALA A 76 -40.08 9.12 -19.47
C ALA A 76 -39.40 9.95 -18.36
N ASP A 77 -40.18 10.61 -17.51
CA ASP A 77 -39.67 11.40 -16.39
C ASP A 77 -39.02 10.53 -15.32
N MET A 78 -39.61 9.38 -14.98
CA MET A 78 -39.02 8.42 -14.04
C MET A 78 -37.69 7.85 -14.56
N ILE A 79 -37.63 7.51 -15.85
CA ILE A 79 -36.38 7.09 -16.51
C ILE A 79 -35.35 8.22 -16.42
N GLY A 80 -35.73 9.46 -16.73
CA GLY A 80 -34.87 10.63 -16.63
C GLY A 80 -34.31 10.85 -15.22
N ILE A 81 -35.15 10.72 -14.19
CA ILE A 81 -34.75 10.84 -12.78
C ILE A 81 -33.78 9.73 -12.38
N VAL A 82 -34.02 8.48 -12.77
CA VAL A 82 -33.15 7.34 -12.46
C VAL A 82 -31.77 7.52 -13.12
N PHE A 83 -31.72 7.86 -14.40
CA PHE A 83 -30.45 8.11 -15.10
C PHE A 83 -29.69 9.28 -14.47
N THR A 84 -30.36 10.40 -14.22
CA THR A 84 -29.72 11.59 -13.63
C THR A 84 -29.20 11.28 -12.22
N SER A 85 -29.95 10.53 -11.42
CA SER A 85 -29.53 10.09 -10.08
C SER A 85 -28.30 9.18 -10.13
N PHE A 86 -28.23 8.27 -11.11
CA PHE A 86 -27.06 7.40 -11.32
C PHE A 86 -25.82 8.20 -11.73
N PHE A 87 -25.97 9.18 -12.63
CA PHE A 87 -24.89 10.09 -13.01
C PHE A 87 -24.41 10.94 -11.82
N ILE A 88 -25.34 11.51 -11.04
CA ILE A 88 -25.02 12.29 -9.85
C ILE A 88 -24.32 11.42 -8.80
N ALA A 89 -24.81 10.21 -8.51
CA ALA A 89 -24.19 9.27 -7.60
C ALA A 89 -22.78 8.85 -8.06
N GLY A 90 -22.59 8.63 -9.37
CA GLY A 90 -21.28 8.36 -9.97
C GLY A 90 -20.30 9.53 -9.81
N LEU A 91 -20.76 10.77 -10.01
CA LEU A 91 -19.96 11.98 -9.83
C LEU A 91 -19.59 12.21 -8.35
N PHE A 92 -20.53 12.03 -7.42
CA PHE A 92 -20.26 12.10 -5.99
C PHE A 92 -19.28 11.01 -5.53
N THR A 93 -19.43 9.78 -6.04
CA THR A 93 -18.51 8.67 -5.75
C THR A 93 -17.09 8.99 -6.26
N ARG A 94 -16.96 9.54 -7.47
CA ARG A 94 -15.67 9.94 -8.04
C ARG A 94 -15.01 11.07 -7.24
N ASN A 95 -15.75 12.10 -6.85
CA ASN A 95 -15.22 13.19 -6.03
C ASN A 95 -14.83 12.73 -4.62
N ASN A 96 -15.65 11.89 -3.99
CA ASN A 96 -15.31 11.29 -2.69
C ASN A 96 -14.07 10.41 -2.79
N LYS A 97 -13.93 9.59 -3.83
CA LYS A 97 -12.76 8.75 -4.05
C LYS A 97 -11.48 9.58 -4.20
N ARG A 98 -11.51 10.68 -4.96
CA ARG A 98 -10.35 11.58 -5.12
C ARG A 98 -9.99 12.26 -3.80
N SER A 99 -10.97 12.72 -3.03
CA SER A 99 -10.75 13.31 -1.70
C SER A 99 -10.14 12.29 -0.72
N GLN A 100 -10.67 11.07 -0.69
CA GLN A 100 -10.13 9.98 0.12
C GLN A 100 -8.67 9.64 -0.27
N LEU A 101 -8.37 9.57 -1.57
CA LEU A 101 -7.01 9.31 -2.03
C LEU A 101 -6.03 10.43 -1.64
N LYS A 102 -6.45 11.71 -1.67
CA LYS A 102 -5.64 12.84 -1.16
C LYS A 102 -5.32 12.68 0.32
N ILE A 103 -6.34 12.35 1.12
CA ILE A 103 -6.17 12.12 2.56
C ILE A 103 -5.22 10.94 2.80
N MET A 104 -5.41 9.82 2.10
CA MET A 104 -4.53 8.65 2.19
C MET A 104 -3.08 8.97 1.80
N HIS A 105 -2.89 9.71 0.70
CA HIS A 105 -1.57 10.15 0.27
C HIS A 105 -0.90 11.04 1.32
N SER A 106 -1.66 11.93 1.98
CA SER A 106 -1.13 12.75 3.07
C SER A 106 -0.73 11.96 4.31
N VAL A 107 -1.36 10.81 4.57
CA VAL A 107 -1.10 9.97 5.76
C VAL A 107 0.10 9.05 5.55
N PHE A 108 0.17 8.34 4.43
CA PHE A 108 1.18 7.31 4.21
C PHE A 108 1.85 7.34 2.82
N GLY A 109 1.53 8.33 1.98
CA GLY A 109 2.00 8.40 0.59
C GLY A 109 3.52 8.42 0.44
N GLN A 110 4.23 9.17 1.29
CA GLN A 110 5.70 9.20 1.27
C GLN A 110 6.32 7.83 1.59
N GLN A 111 5.83 7.16 2.65
CA GLN A 111 6.30 5.83 3.04
C GLN A 111 5.97 4.78 1.97
N TYR A 112 4.79 4.90 1.36
CA TYR A 112 4.36 4.05 0.27
C TYR A 112 5.24 4.22 -0.97
N ASN A 113 5.46 5.45 -1.43
CA ASN A 113 6.31 5.73 -2.59
C ASN A 113 7.74 5.24 -2.36
N LYS A 114 8.26 5.43 -1.13
CA LYS A 114 9.54 4.87 -0.72
C LYS A 114 9.53 3.34 -0.85
N LEU A 115 8.54 2.66 -0.27
CA LEU A 115 8.40 1.20 -0.38
C LEU A 115 8.39 0.72 -1.82
N ILE A 116 7.54 1.32 -2.68
CA ILE A 116 7.45 0.88 -4.07
C ILE A 116 8.76 1.12 -4.81
N SER A 117 9.42 2.27 -4.64
CA SER A 117 10.73 2.53 -5.25
C SER A 117 11.78 1.50 -4.79
N MET A 118 11.83 1.17 -3.50
CA MET A 118 12.71 0.15 -2.95
C MET A 118 12.45 -1.22 -3.58
N LEU A 119 11.19 -1.67 -3.65
CA LEU A 119 10.84 -2.96 -4.25
C LEU A 119 11.24 -3.00 -5.74
N CYS A 120 10.93 -1.96 -6.51
CA CYS A 120 11.27 -1.87 -7.94
C CYS A 120 12.78 -1.96 -8.19
N ARG A 121 13.57 -1.18 -7.45
CA ARG A 121 15.04 -1.17 -7.56
C ARG A 121 15.63 -2.54 -7.28
N ASN A 122 15.22 -3.19 -6.19
CA ASN A 122 15.74 -4.48 -5.78
C ASN A 122 15.45 -5.60 -6.80
N ILE A 123 14.32 -5.52 -7.53
CA ILE A 123 14.06 -6.41 -8.66
C ILE A 123 15.02 -6.16 -9.82
N LEU A 124 15.23 -4.90 -10.21
CA LEU A 124 16.13 -4.56 -11.29
C LEU A 124 17.57 -4.96 -10.98
N VAL A 125 18.03 -4.84 -9.73
CA VAL A 125 19.36 -5.33 -9.31
C VAL A 125 19.53 -6.81 -9.63
N ILE A 126 18.54 -7.64 -9.31
CA ILE A 126 18.59 -9.09 -9.57
C ILE A 126 18.54 -9.38 -11.06
N VAL A 127 17.62 -8.73 -11.77
CA VAL A 127 17.33 -9.02 -13.19
C VAL A 127 18.44 -8.50 -14.11
N LYS A 128 18.94 -7.29 -13.87
CA LYS A 128 20.00 -6.64 -14.65
C LYS A 128 21.40 -6.99 -14.19
N ARG A 129 21.55 -7.48 -12.96
CA ARG A 129 22.86 -7.79 -12.35
C ARG A 129 23.75 -6.53 -12.26
N ASP A 130 23.10 -5.41 -11.98
CA ASP A 130 23.71 -4.09 -11.96
C ASP A 130 23.46 -3.45 -10.59
N ASP A 131 24.54 -3.17 -9.87
CA ASP A 131 24.52 -2.58 -8.54
C ASP A 131 24.22 -1.07 -8.59
N ILE A 132 24.22 -0.47 -9.79
CA ILE A 132 23.84 0.94 -9.96
C ILE A 132 22.42 1.23 -9.44
N TYR A 133 21.52 0.25 -9.49
CA TYR A 133 20.14 0.38 -9.00
C TYR A 133 20.05 0.44 -7.47
N LEU A 134 21.11 0.05 -6.75
CA LEU A 134 21.25 0.23 -5.30
C LEU A 134 21.74 1.64 -4.95
N SER A 135 22.25 2.39 -5.93
CA SER A 135 22.77 3.74 -5.73
C SER A 135 21.70 4.80 -6.03
N PHE A 136 21.91 5.99 -5.50
CA PHE A 136 21.11 7.17 -5.85
C PHE A 136 21.38 7.70 -7.27
N GLN A 137 22.24 7.04 -8.07
CA GLN A 137 22.57 7.48 -9.43
C GLN A 137 21.41 7.31 -10.41
N LYS A 138 20.52 6.34 -10.16
CA LYS A 138 19.29 6.15 -10.96
C LYS A 138 18.13 6.85 -10.28
N ASP A 139 17.48 7.77 -10.97
CA ASP A 139 16.22 8.37 -10.50
C ASP A 139 15.05 7.37 -10.59
N ASP A 140 13.97 7.64 -9.85
CA ASP A 140 12.79 6.75 -9.83
C ASP A 140 12.13 6.64 -11.21
N ARG A 141 12.21 7.69 -12.03
CA ARG A 141 11.66 7.68 -13.39
C ARG A 141 12.35 6.65 -14.27
N THR A 142 13.68 6.61 -14.24
CA THR A 142 14.48 5.63 -14.98
C THR A 142 14.18 4.22 -14.49
N VAL A 143 14.09 4.03 -13.16
CA VAL A 143 13.70 2.74 -12.56
C VAL A 143 12.36 2.25 -13.11
N TYR A 144 11.33 3.10 -13.14
CA TYR A 144 10.02 2.70 -13.67
C TYR A 144 10.02 2.47 -15.18
N GLN A 145 10.83 3.20 -15.94
CA GLN A 145 11.00 2.98 -17.37
C GLN A 145 11.67 1.63 -17.65
N ASP A 146 12.75 1.32 -16.94
CA ASP A 146 13.46 0.04 -17.06
C ASP A 146 12.55 -1.13 -16.66
N LEU A 147 11.75 -0.97 -15.60
CA LEU A 147 10.76 -1.97 -15.20
C LEU A 147 9.64 -2.12 -16.25
N SER A 148 9.26 -1.04 -16.94
CA SER A 148 8.31 -1.13 -18.06
C SER A 148 8.89 -1.88 -19.26
N LEU A 149 10.20 -1.77 -19.49
CA LEU A 149 10.89 -2.54 -20.53
C LEU A 149 10.92 -4.03 -20.22
N VAL A 150 11.07 -4.43 -18.93
CA VAL A 150 10.93 -5.83 -18.49
C VAL A 150 9.58 -6.41 -18.96
N VAL A 151 8.50 -5.65 -18.82
CA VAL A 151 7.15 -6.09 -19.21
C VAL A 151 7.02 -6.23 -20.73
N LYS A 152 7.62 -5.32 -21.50
CA LYS A 152 7.42 -5.22 -22.96
C LYS A 152 8.32 -6.14 -23.77
N ASP A 153 9.55 -6.38 -23.33
CA ASP A 153 10.55 -7.14 -24.09
C ASP A 153 11.44 -7.98 -23.15
N ILE A 154 10.85 -9.02 -22.56
CA ILE A 154 11.54 -9.73 -21.49
C ILE A 154 12.68 -10.64 -21.96
N GLU A 155 12.58 -11.19 -23.17
CA GLU A 155 13.57 -12.11 -23.71
C GLU A 155 14.88 -11.39 -24.08
N GLY A 156 14.82 -10.10 -24.44
CA GLY A 156 15.99 -9.23 -24.60
C GLY A 156 16.51 -8.64 -23.28
N PHE A 157 15.72 -8.70 -22.19
CA PHE A 157 16.05 -8.00 -20.94
C PHE A 157 16.73 -8.88 -19.89
N ILE A 158 16.47 -10.19 -19.88
CA ILE A 158 17.04 -11.14 -18.91
C ILE A 158 18.02 -12.09 -19.60
N ASP A 159 19.32 -11.87 -19.37
CA ASP A 159 20.34 -12.82 -19.81
C ASP A 159 20.50 -13.96 -18.80
N TYR A 160 19.82 -15.10 -19.04
CA TYR A 160 19.93 -16.30 -18.20
C TYR A 160 21.36 -16.87 -18.14
N SER A 161 22.22 -16.57 -19.12
CA SER A 161 23.61 -17.02 -19.10
C SER A 161 24.47 -16.21 -18.11
N SER A 162 24.07 -14.99 -17.78
CA SER A 162 24.76 -14.10 -16.82
C SER A 162 24.58 -14.52 -15.34
N PHE A 163 23.57 -15.34 -15.04
CA PHE A 163 23.28 -15.86 -13.70
C PHE A 163 24.14 -17.09 -13.38
N ASN A 164 25.46 -16.97 -13.51
CA ASN A 164 26.38 -17.96 -12.94
C ASN A 164 26.15 -18.10 -11.42
N ARG A 165 26.50 -19.27 -10.87
CA ARG A 165 26.17 -19.69 -9.49
C ARG A 165 26.51 -18.65 -8.42
N SER A 166 27.55 -17.84 -8.64
CA SER A 166 27.99 -16.75 -7.76
C SER A 166 28.15 -15.45 -8.54
N PHE A 167 27.86 -14.31 -7.92
CA PHE A 167 28.01 -13.00 -8.55
C PHE A 167 28.28 -11.86 -7.60
N ARG A 168 28.88 -10.81 -8.16
CA ARG A 168 29.09 -9.54 -7.47
C ARG A 168 27.77 -8.81 -7.30
N ILE A 169 27.26 -8.76 -6.08
CA ILE A 169 26.03 -8.03 -5.75
C ILE A 169 26.32 -6.62 -5.26
N TRP A 170 27.53 -6.38 -4.75
CA TRP A 170 27.87 -5.10 -4.12
C TRP A 170 29.36 -4.78 -4.23
N ASP A 171 29.66 -3.52 -4.55
CA ASP A 171 30.97 -2.91 -4.38
C ASP A 171 30.95 -1.92 -3.20
N VAL A 172 31.50 -2.31 -2.05
CA VAL A 172 31.64 -1.42 -0.87
C VAL A 172 32.42 -0.14 -1.21
N THR A 173 33.31 -0.21 -2.20
CA THR A 173 34.14 0.93 -2.60
C THR A 173 33.39 1.98 -3.42
N SER A 174 32.20 1.65 -3.94
CA SER A 174 31.35 2.59 -4.68
C SER A 174 30.52 3.51 -3.77
N GLY A 175 30.55 3.30 -2.44
CA GLY A 175 29.88 4.17 -1.47
C GLY A 175 28.35 4.10 -1.53
N SER A 176 27.80 3.05 -2.12
CA SER A 176 26.35 2.82 -2.21
C SER A 176 25.73 2.65 -0.82
N SER A 177 24.59 3.32 -0.60
CA SER A 177 23.78 3.16 0.60
C SER A 177 23.22 1.74 0.64
N LEU A 178 23.70 0.91 1.56
CA LEU A 178 23.14 -0.43 1.81
C LEU A 178 21.70 -0.39 2.34
N TRP A 179 21.31 0.75 2.90
CA TRP A 179 19.99 0.97 3.44
C TRP A 179 18.94 0.72 2.36
N ASP A 180 17.92 -0.05 2.72
CA ASP A 180 16.75 -0.31 1.87
C ASP A 180 16.97 -1.30 0.70
N THR A 181 17.94 -2.21 0.83
CA THR A 181 18.28 -3.21 -0.20
C THR A 181 18.13 -4.62 0.34
N TYR A 182 17.87 -5.62 -0.52
CA TYR A 182 17.83 -7.02 -0.06
C TYR A 182 19.21 -7.55 0.37
N ILE A 183 20.27 -6.80 0.10
CA ILE A 183 21.66 -7.22 0.24
C ILE A 183 22.04 -7.38 1.71
N ASP A 184 21.50 -6.51 2.57
CA ASP A 184 21.69 -6.58 4.01
C ASP A 184 21.08 -7.85 4.63
N MET A 185 20.13 -8.49 3.94
CA MET A 185 19.46 -9.72 4.34
C MET A 185 20.17 -10.99 3.83
N ILE A 186 21.28 -10.86 3.10
CA ILE A 186 22.10 -11.99 2.69
C ILE A 186 22.92 -12.45 3.91
N PRO A 187 22.86 -13.73 4.35
CA PRO A 187 23.43 -14.15 5.63
C PRO A 187 24.90 -13.78 5.88
N LYS A 188 25.74 -13.87 4.83
CA LYS A 188 27.17 -13.51 4.91
C LYS A 188 27.39 -12.00 5.09
N ILE A 189 26.49 -11.19 4.55
CA ILE A 189 26.49 -9.72 4.68
C ILE A 189 25.76 -9.29 5.95
N GLU A 190 24.65 -9.92 6.33
CA GLU A 190 23.89 -9.68 7.56
C GLU A 190 24.78 -9.84 8.80
N LYS A 191 25.60 -10.90 8.83
CA LYS A 191 26.59 -11.12 9.90
C LYS A 191 27.56 -9.95 10.02
N TYR A 192 28.01 -9.42 8.88
CA TYR A 192 28.94 -8.31 8.82
C TYR A 192 28.29 -6.96 9.13
N ASN A 193 27.05 -6.78 8.70
CA ASN A 193 26.23 -5.61 8.99
C ASN A 193 26.04 -5.50 10.51
N ASN A 194 25.74 -6.61 11.21
CA ASN A 194 25.66 -6.63 12.66
C ASN A 194 26.98 -6.20 13.34
N ASP A 195 28.12 -6.71 12.86
CA ASP A 195 29.44 -6.31 13.39
C ASP A 195 29.73 -4.82 13.14
N ILE A 196 29.36 -4.29 11.97
CA ILE A 196 29.44 -2.85 11.66
C ILE A 196 28.51 -2.04 12.57
N TRP A 197 27.26 -2.48 12.77
CA TRP A 197 26.27 -1.80 13.60
C TRP A 197 26.69 -1.72 15.06
N VAL A 198 27.30 -2.78 15.58
CA VAL A 198 27.90 -2.76 16.91
C VAL A 198 29.00 -1.70 16.99
N VAL A 199 29.91 -1.66 16.02
CA VAL A 199 30.99 -0.66 15.98
C VAL A 199 30.45 0.76 15.80
N LEU A 200 29.43 0.97 14.97
CA LEU A 200 28.79 2.28 14.78
C LEU A 200 28.05 2.73 16.04
N GLY A 201 27.32 1.84 16.71
CA GLY A 201 26.68 2.13 17.99
C GLY A 201 27.68 2.48 19.08
N GLU A 202 28.82 1.78 19.14
CA GLU A 202 29.93 2.14 20.03
C GLU A 202 30.50 3.53 19.70
N ILE A 203 30.69 3.86 18.42
CA ILE A 203 31.16 5.17 17.97
C ILE A 203 30.18 6.27 18.37
N ASP A 204 28.88 6.06 18.17
CA ASP A 204 27.85 7.03 18.55
C ASP A 204 27.81 7.28 20.06
N LEU A 205 27.97 6.23 20.86
CA LEU A 205 28.08 6.35 22.33
C LEU A 205 29.35 7.10 22.73
N LEU A 206 30.50 6.76 22.16
CA LEU A 206 31.77 7.44 22.41
C LEU A 206 31.72 8.92 21.99
N ALA A 207 31.07 9.24 20.87
CA ALA A 207 30.88 10.60 20.39
C ALA A 207 30.01 11.43 21.34
N LYS A 208 28.92 10.84 21.87
CA LYS A 208 28.06 11.49 22.86
C LYS A 208 28.80 11.77 24.17
N GLU A 209 29.57 10.81 24.67
CA GLU A 209 30.37 11.02 25.89
C GLU A 209 31.49 12.04 25.65
N GLU A 210 32.22 11.98 24.52
CA GLU A 210 33.24 12.99 24.19
C GLU A 210 32.65 14.41 24.15
N ALA A 211 31.51 14.59 23.48
CA ALA A 211 30.81 15.87 23.43
C ALA A 211 30.35 16.36 24.82
N LYS A 212 29.86 15.45 25.67
CA LYS A 212 29.46 15.75 27.06
C LYS A 212 30.65 16.23 27.89
N TYR A 213 31.79 15.56 27.82
CA TYR A 213 32.99 15.98 28.56
C TYR A 213 33.61 17.26 27.97
N ALA A 214 33.47 17.51 26.67
CA ALA A 214 33.84 18.80 26.07
C ALA A 214 33.00 19.97 26.62
N ILE A 215 31.70 19.74 26.84
CA ILE A 215 30.82 20.71 27.49
C ILE A 215 31.21 20.92 28.96
N PHE A 216 31.57 19.87 29.70
CA PHE A 216 32.04 20.03 31.09
C PHE A 216 33.33 20.85 31.17
N LEU A 217 34.30 20.59 30.29
CA LEU A 217 35.54 21.36 30.22
C LEU A 217 35.30 22.85 29.93
N SER A 218 34.27 23.20 29.15
CA SER A 218 33.97 24.60 28.83
C SER A 218 33.33 25.38 29.99
N LEU A 219 32.82 24.68 31.00
CA LEU A 219 32.18 25.24 32.19
C LEU A 219 33.11 25.29 33.42
N MET A 220 34.30 24.70 33.33
CA MET A 220 35.24 24.54 34.45
C MET A 220 36.40 25.53 34.37
N ASP A 221 36.99 25.86 35.54
CA ASP A 221 38.22 26.64 35.62
C ASP A 221 39.44 25.76 35.27
N GLN A 222 40.24 26.23 34.31
CA GLN A 222 41.37 25.50 33.72
C GLN A 222 42.46 25.13 34.73
N GLY A 223 42.57 25.90 35.81
CA GLY A 223 43.55 25.65 36.88
C GLY A 223 43.14 24.58 37.90
N SER A 224 41.90 24.09 37.85
CA SER A 224 41.38 23.15 38.85
C SER A 224 41.86 21.71 38.62
N THR A 225 42.02 20.96 39.71
CA THR A 225 42.29 19.51 39.65
C THR A 225 41.17 18.74 38.96
N GLU A 226 39.94 19.21 39.10
CA GLU A 226 38.75 18.65 38.46
C GLU A 226 38.77 18.85 36.94
N TYR A 227 39.26 20.00 36.45
CA TYR A 227 39.50 20.23 35.02
C TYR A 227 40.52 19.25 34.44
N GLN A 228 41.64 19.02 35.12
CA GLN A 228 42.68 18.09 34.63
C GLN A 228 42.17 16.65 34.54
N SER A 229 41.42 16.17 35.54
CA SER A 229 40.81 14.84 35.50
C SER A 229 39.74 14.71 34.40
N THR A 230 38.95 15.75 34.19
CA THR A 230 37.94 15.81 33.12
C THR A 230 38.61 15.83 31.74
N LEU A 231 39.76 16.51 31.60
CA LEU A 231 40.53 16.60 30.36
C LEU A 231 41.15 15.25 29.98
N GLU A 232 41.69 14.51 30.95
CA GLU A 232 42.17 13.15 30.74
C GLU A 232 41.05 12.22 30.25
N THR A 233 39.87 12.32 30.87
CA THR A 233 38.69 11.52 30.51
C THR A 233 38.19 11.86 29.09
N HIS A 234 38.12 13.15 28.75
CA HIS A 234 37.81 13.62 27.40
C HIS A 234 38.82 13.07 26.38
N ASN A 235 40.12 13.18 26.65
CA ASN A 235 41.17 12.70 25.75
C ASN A 235 41.14 11.17 25.58
N LYS A 236 40.76 10.42 26.62
CA LYS A 236 40.52 8.98 26.53
C LYS A 236 39.40 8.68 25.52
N TYR A 237 38.23 9.29 25.66
CA TYR A 237 37.10 9.08 24.73
C TYR A 237 37.46 9.49 23.29
N LYS A 238 38.14 10.63 23.12
CA LYS A 238 38.62 11.10 21.82
C LYS A 238 39.57 10.11 21.14
N ASN A 239 40.49 9.50 21.90
CA ASN A 239 41.43 8.51 21.37
C ASN A 239 40.74 7.17 21.06
N GLU A 240 39.82 6.71 21.91
CA GLU A 240 39.02 5.51 21.68
C GLU A 240 38.14 5.66 20.43
N LEU A 241 37.48 6.81 20.26
CA LEU A 241 36.69 7.14 19.08
C LEU A 241 37.56 7.06 17.81
N LYS A 242 38.73 7.71 17.81
CA LYS A 242 39.67 7.66 16.68
C LYS A 242 40.14 6.23 16.36
N SER A 243 40.33 5.39 17.37
CA SER A 243 40.72 4.00 17.20
C SER A 243 39.58 3.16 16.59
N LYS A 244 38.37 3.29 17.14
CA LYS A 244 37.17 2.57 16.67
C LYS A 244 36.76 2.99 15.26
N SER A 245 36.81 4.29 14.94
CA SER A 245 36.56 4.77 13.57
C SER A 245 37.59 4.23 12.56
N ARG A 246 38.82 3.91 12.97
CA ARG A 246 39.80 3.25 12.09
C ARG A 246 39.53 1.76 11.89
N LEU A 247 38.84 1.09 12.81
CA LEU A 247 38.38 -0.29 12.60
C LEU A 247 37.35 -0.35 11.47
N LEU A 248 36.53 0.71 11.30
CA LEU A 248 35.60 0.81 10.17
C LEU A 248 36.31 0.77 8.80
N LEU A 249 37.57 1.24 8.75
CA LEU A 249 38.39 1.23 7.54
C LEU A 249 39.13 -0.12 7.33
N LYS A 250 39.19 -0.96 8.36
CA LYS A 250 39.81 -2.31 8.33
C LYS A 250 38.81 -3.42 8.07
N PHE A 251 37.52 -3.11 8.16
CA PHE A 251 36.44 -3.94 7.66
C PHE A 251 36.77 -4.35 6.21
N PRO A 252 37.02 -5.65 5.95
CA PRO A 252 37.71 -6.08 4.76
C PRO A 252 36.99 -5.61 3.50
N LYS A 253 37.76 -5.00 2.60
CA LYS A 253 37.49 -4.95 1.16
C LYS A 253 37.52 -6.38 0.62
N ASN A 254 36.57 -7.23 1.04
CA ASN A 254 36.67 -8.66 0.80
C ASN A 254 35.98 -9.03 -0.51
N ASN A 255 36.75 -9.53 -1.47
CA ASN A 255 36.20 -10.19 -2.67
C ASN A 255 35.29 -11.38 -2.30
N GLU A 256 35.41 -11.92 -1.08
CA GLU A 256 34.53 -12.98 -0.55
C GLU A 256 33.12 -12.48 -0.18
N LEU A 257 32.97 -11.21 0.25
CA LEU A 257 31.65 -10.63 0.56
C LEU A 257 30.90 -10.18 -0.70
N SER A 258 31.65 -9.95 -1.79
CA SER A 258 31.07 -9.54 -3.06
C SER A 258 30.50 -10.74 -3.83
N GLN A 259 31.08 -11.94 -3.69
CA GLN A 259 30.58 -13.15 -4.34
C GLN A 259 29.47 -13.84 -3.55
N VAL A 260 28.23 -13.56 -3.94
CA VAL A 260 27.04 -14.16 -3.31
C VAL A 260 26.45 -15.22 -4.22
N GLU A 261 26.03 -16.34 -3.64
CA GLU A 261 25.33 -17.38 -4.39
C GLU A 261 23.95 -16.90 -4.81
N LEU A 262 23.52 -17.25 -6.03
CA LEU A 262 22.19 -16.89 -6.52
C LEU A 262 21.08 -17.34 -5.58
N LYS A 263 21.23 -18.52 -4.96
CA LYS A 263 20.25 -19.06 -4.01
C LYS A 263 20.12 -18.17 -2.76
N GLU A 264 21.25 -17.76 -2.17
CA GLU A 264 21.31 -16.85 -1.01
C GLU A 264 20.69 -15.49 -1.35
N SER A 265 21.02 -14.95 -2.52
CA SER A 265 20.47 -13.68 -3.03
C SER A 265 18.94 -13.73 -3.21
N LEU A 266 18.42 -14.80 -3.82
CA LEU A 266 16.97 -14.97 -3.99
C LEU A 266 16.25 -15.14 -2.65
N ASP A 267 16.85 -15.83 -1.67
CA ASP A 267 16.26 -15.96 -0.34
C ASP A 267 16.23 -14.63 0.42
N ALA A 268 17.30 -13.85 0.33
CA ALA A 268 17.37 -12.51 0.89
C ALA A 268 16.33 -11.56 0.24
N LEU A 269 16.17 -11.61 -1.09
CA LEU A 269 15.13 -10.87 -1.81
C LEU A 269 13.73 -11.21 -1.30
N ARG A 270 13.43 -12.51 -1.10
CA ARG A 270 12.15 -12.94 -0.52
C ARG A 270 11.94 -12.38 0.88
N LYS A 271 12.98 -12.48 1.74
CA LYS A 271 12.94 -11.97 3.13
C LYS A 271 12.63 -10.48 3.12
N PHE A 272 13.36 -9.71 2.30
CA PHE A 272 13.20 -8.26 2.14
C PHE A 272 11.79 -7.87 1.71
N PHE A 273 11.27 -8.47 0.63
CA PHE A 273 9.91 -8.18 0.16
C PHE A 273 8.86 -8.48 1.23
N ASN A 274 8.99 -9.64 1.89
CA ASN A 274 8.04 -10.02 2.91
C ASN A 274 8.09 -9.10 4.14
N SER A 275 9.29 -8.81 4.66
CA SER A 275 9.45 -7.96 5.83
C SER A 275 9.00 -6.53 5.56
N SER A 276 9.44 -5.93 4.44
CA SER A 276 9.14 -4.54 4.12
C SER A 276 7.65 -4.32 3.85
N ILE A 277 7.00 -5.26 3.14
CA ILE A 277 5.55 -5.22 2.93
C ILE A 277 4.79 -5.44 4.25
N GLN A 278 5.19 -6.43 5.07
CA GLN A 278 4.53 -6.71 6.34
C GLN A 278 4.66 -5.55 7.33
N GLU A 279 5.83 -4.93 7.42
CA GLU A 279 6.07 -3.77 8.26
C GLU A 279 5.18 -2.60 7.84
N PHE A 280 5.14 -2.30 6.54
CA PHE A 280 4.27 -1.25 6.01
C PHE A 280 2.77 -1.54 6.28
N ILE A 281 2.32 -2.78 6.07
CA ILE A 281 0.95 -3.20 6.38
C ILE A 281 0.67 -3.10 7.88
N LYS A 282 1.62 -3.46 8.74
CA LYS A 282 1.45 -3.38 10.19
C LYS A 282 1.31 -1.93 10.66
N MET A 283 2.11 -1.02 10.11
CA MET A 283 2.07 0.40 10.44
C MET A 283 0.80 1.09 9.91
N ASN A 284 0.34 0.71 8.72
CA ASN A 284 -0.73 1.43 8.00
C ASN A 284 -2.04 0.62 7.86
N GLY A 285 -2.13 -0.57 8.46
CA GLY A 285 -3.17 -1.57 8.19
C GLY A 285 -4.59 -1.21 8.59
N LEU A 286 -4.82 -0.09 9.30
CA LEU A 286 -6.17 0.42 9.55
C LEU A 286 -6.68 1.29 8.39
N VAL A 287 -5.77 1.99 7.71
CA VAL A 287 -6.09 2.96 6.66
C VAL A 287 -5.73 2.47 5.26
N LEU A 288 -5.06 1.31 5.15
CA LEU A 288 -4.59 0.78 3.87
C LEU A 288 -5.75 0.22 3.03
N PRO A 289 -5.99 0.72 1.80
CA PRO A 289 -7.01 0.22 0.89
C PRO A 289 -6.90 -1.28 0.60
N MET A 290 -8.03 -1.92 0.32
CA MET A 290 -8.07 -3.34 0.00
C MET A 290 -7.35 -3.64 -1.31
N GLU A 291 -7.43 -2.74 -2.28
CA GLU A 291 -6.75 -2.85 -3.57
C GLU A 291 -5.22 -2.89 -3.41
N ILE A 292 -4.66 -2.05 -2.54
CA ILE A 292 -3.22 -2.06 -2.26
C ILE A 292 -2.81 -3.37 -1.58
N ARG A 293 -3.59 -3.85 -0.61
CA ARG A 293 -3.33 -5.14 0.06
C ARG A 293 -3.36 -6.31 -0.92
N TYR A 294 -4.35 -6.30 -1.82
CA TYR A 294 -4.48 -7.32 -2.85
C TYR A 294 -3.28 -7.29 -3.80
N SER A 295 -2.88 -6.13 -4.30
CA SER A 295 -1.69 -5.99 -5.14
C SER A 295 -0.42 -6.42 -4.41
N PHE A 296 -0.24 -6.11 -3.12
CA PHE A 296 0.88 -6.65 -2.34
C PHE A 296 0.87 -8.18 -2.23
N ALA A 297 -0.30 -8.80 -2.09
CA ALA A 297 -0.42 -10.25 -2.12
C ALA A 297 -0.06 -10.84 -3.50
N GLN A 298 -0.43 -10.17 -4.60
CA GLN A 298 -0.03 -10.57 -5.94
C GLN A 298 1.48 -10.41 -6.16
N VAL A 299 2.07 -9.32 -5.70
CA VAL A 299 3.53 -9.11 -5.68
C VAL A 299 4.24 -10.27 -4.97
N GLN A 300 3.80 -10.63 -3.76
CA GLN A 300 4.39 -11.74 -3.02
C GLN A 300 4.23 -13.09 -3.74
N LYS A 301 3.07 -13.34 -4.34
CA LYS A 301 2.80 -14.56 -5.11
C LYS A 301 3.70 -14.65 -6.34
N ALA A 302 3.80 -13.58 -7.12
CA ALA A 302 4.62 -13.50 -8.32
C ALA A 302 6.11 -13.64 -7.97
N LEU A 303 6.58 -12.96 -6.92
CA LEU A 303 7.94 -13.09 -6.40
C LEU A 303 8.28 -14.55 -6.02
N ASN A 304 7.42 -15.20 -5.25
CA ASN A 304 7.65 -16.59 -4.82
C ASN A 304 7.72 -17.53 -6.03
N ARG A 305 6.87 -17.32 -7.03
CA ARG A 305 6.89 -18.09 -8.28
C ARG A 305 8.18 -17.84 -9.08
N PHE A 306 8.62 -16.60 -9.18
CA PHE A 306 9.88 -16.23 -9.83
C PHE A 306 11.07 -16.90 -9.14
N ILE A 307 11.19 -16.73 -7.82
CA ILE A 307 12.28 -17.30 -7.01
C ILE A 307 12.32 -18.82 -7.12
N TYR A 308 11.17 -19.48 -6.99
CA TYR A 308 11.09 -20.93 -7.11
C TYR A 308 11.55 -21.40 -8.50
N SER A 309 11.06 -20.74 -9.56
CA SER A 309 11.39 -21.11 -10.94
C SER A 309 12.88 -20.92 -11.23
N MET A 310 13.49 -19.82 -10.77
CA MET A 310 14.93 -19.57 -10.86
C MET A 310 15.73 -20.63 -10.11
N LYS A 311 15.34 -20.98 -8.88
CA LYS A 311 16.03 -22.00 -8.09
C LYS A 311 16.00 -23.37 -8.78
N VAL A 312 14.86 -23.81 -9.29
CA VAL A 312 14.76 -25.08 -10.02
C VAL A 312 15.56 -25.04 -11.34
N TYR A 313 15.58 -23.91 -12.04
CA TYR A 313 16.35 -23.75 -13.28
C TYR A 313 17.87 -23.94 -13.06
N TYR A 314 18.44 -23.25 -12.06
CA TYR A 314 19.89 -23.29 -11.80
C TYR A 314 20.34 -24.47 -10.94
N PHE A 315 19.47 -25.01 -10.08
CA PHE A 315 19.79 -26.08 -9.14
C PHE A 315 18.86 -27.31 -9.29
N PRO A 316 18.64 -27.85 -10.50
CA PRO A 316 17.59 -28.84 -10.76
C PRO A 316 17.72 -30.11 -9.91
N ASN A 317 18.96 -30.55 -9.61
CA ASN A 317 19.20 -31.76 -8.82
C ASN A 317 18.74 -31.64 -7.36
N GLU A 318 18.70 -30.43 -6.79
CA GLU A 318 18.19 -30.20 -5.42
C GLU A 318 16.66 -30.23 -5.36
N TYR A 319 15.99 -30.10 -6.51
CA TYR A 319 14.53 -30.06 -6.62
C TYR A 319 13.98 -31.21 -7.49
N ASN A 320 14.85 -32.13 -7.93
CA ASN A 320 14.54 -33.25 -8.82
C ASN A 320 13.57 -34.28 -8.22
N HIS A 321 13.32 -34.22 -6.91
CA HIS A 321 12.31 -35.04 -6.24
C HIS A 321 10.88 -34.78 -6.75
N LEU A 322 10.67 -33.74 -7.57
CA LEU A 322 9.36 -33.26 -8.01
C LEU A 322 9.08 -33.46 -9.51
N SER A 323 9.97 -34.09 -10.30
CA SER A 323 9.72 -34.29 -11.73
C SER A 323 10.28 -35.62 -12.27
N GLU A 324 9.38 -36.47 -12.76
CA GLU A 324 9.71 -37.55 -13.70
C GLU A 324 9.99 -36.90 -15.07
N GLY A 325 11.25 -36.69 -15.44
CA GLY A 325 11.58 -36.11 -16.75
C GLY A 325 13.04 -35.71 -16.96
N ASN A 326 13.38 -35.39 -18.21
CA ASN A 326 14.70 -34.89 -18.62
C ASN A 326 14.95 -33.49 -18.01
N ILE A 327 16.08 -33.29 -17.32
CA ILE A 327 16.51 -32.03 -16.69
C ILE A 327 16.41 -30.84 -17.65
N GLU A 328 16.73 -31.03 -18.94
CA GLU A 328 16.69 -29.94 -19.91
C GLU A 328 15.26 -29.48 -20.21
N SER A 329 14.31 -30.41 -20.28
CA SER A 329 12.88 -30.07 -20.43
C SER A 329 12.35 -29.31 -19.22
N LEU A 330 12.81 -29.67 -18.02
CA LEU A 330 12.49 -28.97 -16.78
C LEU A 330 13.05 -27.54 -16.81
N ARG A 331 14.29 -27.34 -17.25
CA ARG A 331 14.90 -26.02 -17.39
C ARG A 331 14.14 -25.13 -18.36
N ILE A 332 13.79 -25.62 -19.54
CA ILE A 332 13.02 -24.84 -20.52
C ILE A 332 11.68 -24.41 -19.92
N LYS A 333 10.96 -25.33 -19.27
CA LYS A 333 9.70 -25.03 -18.59
C LYS A 333 9.89 -23.97 -17.50
N LYS A 334 10.90 -24.13 -16.64
CA LYS A 334 11.15 -23.23 -15.51
C LYS A 334 11.62 -21.85 -15.95
N LYS A 335 12.39 -21.75 -17.03
CA LYS A 335 12.74 -20.48 -17.68
C LYS A 335 11.49 -19.71 -18.10
N LYS A 336 10.53 -20.39 -18.75
CA LYS A 336 9.26 -19.76 -19.15
C LYS A 336 8.45 -19.32 -17.94
N GLU A 337 8.37 -20.16 -16.91
CA GLU A 337 7.66 -19.84 -15.67
C GLU A 337 8.28 -18.66 -14.90
N SER A 338 9.62 -18.56 -14.83
CA SER A 338 10.30 -17.42 -14.22
C SER A 338 10.06 -16.15 -15.02
N LEU A 339 10.13 -16.20 -16.36
CA LEU A 339 9.81 -15.07 -17.24
C LEU A 339 8.39 -14.55 -17.04
N THR A 340 7.38 -15.43 -17.03
CA THR A 340 6.00 -15.00 -16.75
C THR A 340 5.89 -14.38 -15.35
N ALA A 341 6.49 -15.00 -14.34
CA ALA A 341 6.39 -14.52 -12.96
C ALA A 341 7.02 -13.14 -12.74
N ILE A 342 8.12 -12.84 -13.44
CA ILE A 342 8.77 -11.53 -13.33
C ILE A 342 8.00 -10.45 -14.10
N ILE A 343 7.29 -10.80 -15.19
CA ILE A 343 6.34 -9.90 -15.87
C ILE A 343 5.21 -9.55 -14.89
N ASP A 344 4.53 -10.57 -14.34
CA ASP A 344 3.44 -10.39 -13.38
C ASP A 344 3.88 -9.50 -12.20
N LEU A 345 5.09 -9.74 -11.67
CA LEU A 345 5.67 -8.94 -10.60
C LEU A 345 5.92 -7.49 -11.00
N SER A 346 6.49 -7.28 -12.19
CA SER A 346 6.82 -5.94 -12.70
C SER A 346 5.56 -5.12 -13.01
N GLU A 347 4.53 -5.75 -13.57
CA GLU A 347 3.23 -5.13 -13.82
C GLU A 347 2.56 -4.68 -12.52
N GLU A 348 2.51 -5.54 -11.50
CA GLU A 348 1.91 -5.17 -10.21
C GLU A 348 2.68 -4.03 -9.53
N LEU A 349 4.02 -4.05 -9.58
CA LEU A 349 4.85 -2.96 -9.04
C LEU A 349 4.63 -1.64 -9.80
N LEU A 350 4.46 -1.68 -11.12
CA LEU A 350 4.13 -0.50 -11.93
C LEU A 350 2.70 0.00 -11.67
N ASN A 351 1.75 -0.89 -11.38
CA ASN A 351 0.39 -0.51 -11.00
C ASN A 351 0.39 0.18 -9.63
N LEU A 352 1.13 -0.38 -8.67
CA LEU A 352 1.33 0.21 -7.35
C LEU A 352 2.02 1.58 -7.44
N SER A 353 3.04 1.76 -8.28
CA SER A 353 3.74 3.05 -8.41
C SER A 353 2.85 4.17 -8.97
N LYS A 354 1.82 3.82 -9.73
CA LYS A 354 0.85 4.77 -10.30
C LYS A 354 -0.34 5.04 -9.40
N TYR A 355 -0.50 4.31 -8.29
CA TYR A 355 -1.70 4.36 -7.47
C TYR A 355 -2.06 5.79 -7.03
N PHE A 356 -1.08 6.53 -6.51
CA PHE A 356 -1.28 7.92 -6.06
C PHE A 356 -1.07 8.97 -7.15
N ASN A 357 -0.46 8.63 -8.29
CA ASN A 357 -0.29 9.60 -9.39
C ASN A 357 -1.65 10.07 -9.97
N THR A 358 -2.72 9.30 -9.75
CA THR A 358 -4.09 9.68 -10.12
C THR A 358 -4.71 10.79 -9.25
N VAL A 359 -3.98 11.28 -8.25
CA VAL A 359 -4.45 12.26 -7.26
C VAL A 359 -4.03 13.69 -7.60
N ASP A 360 -2.88 13.84 -8.24
CA ASP A 360 -2.22 15.11 -8.54
C ASP A 360 -2.61 15.72 -9.92
N ASP A 361 -3.24 14.93 -10.79
CA ASP A 361 -4.02 15.38 -11.97
C ASP A 361 -5.47 15.65 -11.55
#